data_AF-A0A9P9WKW0-F1
#
_entry.id   AF-A0A9P9WKW0-F1
#
_cell.length_a   1.000
_cell.length_b   1.000
_cell.length_c   1.000
_cell.angle_alpha   90.00
_cell.angle_beta   90.00
_cell.angle_gamma   90.00
#
_symmetry.space_group_name_H-M   'P 1'
#
loop_
_entity.id
_entity.type
_entity.pdbx_description
1 polymer ?
#
loop_
_entity_poly.entity_id
_entity_poly.type
_entity_poly.pdbx_seq_one_letter_code
_entity_poly.pdbx_strand_id
1 'polypeptide(L)'
;MGSLTGDALDFETGLFTDPLGLNIDMQKWLYKKQCEIVRRMSLFRGELPLGHPQFSPESKAALSGTEKPEGLNGLLSADVPDIEYSAEDEAVLETWLCEIVGLSWHPLGSCKMARREKMGVVDASSSVYGTERLKLMDLSIVPGAASGNTMNTACVIGEKAVDMVLHELGVV
;
A
#
# COMPACT_ATOMS: atom_id res chain seq x y z
N MET A 1 33.41 -6.14 -18.61
CA MET A 1 32.08 -6.13 -17.98
C MET A 1 32.19 -5.26 -16.74
N GLY A 2 31.83 -3.98 -16.84
CA GLY A 2 31.82 -3.10 -15.67
C GLY A 2 30.64 -3.48 -14.79
N SER A 3 30.90 -3.81 -13.52
CA SER A 3 29.84 -3.89 -12.53
C SER A 3 29.20 -2.50 -12.41
N LEU A 4 27.87 -2.46 -12.39
CA LEU A 4 27.11 -1.28 -11.97
C LEU A 4 27.42 -1.02 -10.48
N THR A 5 28.57 -0.35 -10.28
CA THR A 5 28.89 0.73 -9.33
C THR A 5 28.12 0.76 -8.01
N GLY A 6 28.86 0.63 -6.90
CA GLY A 6 28.38 0.69 -5.51
C GLY A 6 27.94 2.08 -5.03
N ASP A 7 27.29 2.85 -5.88
CA ASP A 7 26.63 4.10 -5.50
C ASP A 7 25.23 3.78 -4.97
N ALA A 8 24.85 4.39 -3.85
CA ALA A 8 23.51 4.22 -3.30
C ALA A 8 22.46 4.73 -4.30
N LEU A 9 21.40 3.96 -4.50
CA LEU A 9 20.25 4.43 -5.28
C LEU A 9 19.59 5.58 -4.52
N ASP A 10 19.36 6.68 -5.22
CA ASP A 10 18.46 7.73 -4.75
C ASP A 10 17.02 7.19 -4.86
N PHE A 11 16.40 6.92 -3.72
CA PHE A 11 15.12 6.23 -3.65
C PHE A 11 14.20 6.86 -2.62
N GLU A 12 13.14 7.49 -3.12
CA GLU A 12 12.07 8.06 -2.32
C GLU A 12 10.80 7.21 -2.49
N THR A 13 10.20 6.79 -1.38
CA THR A 13 8.98 5.95 -1.41
C THR A 13 7.72 6.74 -1.75
N GLY A 14 7.71 8.05 -1.47
CA GLY A 14 6.53 8.90 -1.61
C GLY A 14 5.36 8.55 -0.66
N LEU A 15 5.61 7.75 0.38
CA LEU A 15 4.58 7.44 1.38
C LEU A 15 4.19 8.71 2.15
N PHE A 16 2.88 8.97 2.24
CA PHE A 16 2.31 10.13 2.96
C PHE A 16 2.80 11.51 2.48
N THR A 17 3.33 11.61 1.26
CA THR A 17 3.74 12.91 0.68
C THR A 17 2.65 13.57 -0.16
N ASP A 18 1.43 13.00 -0.19
CA ASP A 18 0.34 13.57 -0.99
C ASP A 18 -0.12 14.92 -0.41
N PRO A 19 -0.31 15.95 -1.25
CA PRO A 19 -0.54 17.31 -0.78
C PRO A 19 -1.91 17.51 -0.12
N LEU A 20 -2.82 16.54 -0.25
CA LEU A 20 -4.18 16.62 0.28
C LEU A 20 -4.33 15.85 1.61
N GLY A 21 -3.30 15.13 2.07
CA GLY A 21 -3.36 14.28 3.25
C GLY A 21 -4.31 13.08 3.12
N LEU A 22 -4.76 12.75 1.91
CA LEU A 22 -5.78 11.72 1.71
C LEU A 22 -5.25 10.33 2.03
N ASN A 23 -3.96 10.06 1.79
CA ASN A 23 -3.39 8.75 2.09
C ASN A 23 -3.33 8.51 3.59
N ILE A 24 -2.92 9.51 4.38
CA ILE A 24 -2.83 9.36 5.83
C ILE A 24 -4.22 9.28 6.46
N ASP A 25 -5.18 10.09 5.99
CA ASP A 25 -6.57 10.05 6.45
C ASP A 25 -7.25 8.70 6.16
N MET A 26 -6.98 8.13 4.98
CA MET A 26 -7.48 6.80 4.64
C MET A 26 -6.89 5.72 5.54
N GLN A 27 -5.61 5.80 5.90
CA GLN A 27 -4.98 4.85 6.83
C GLN A 27 -5.54 4.99 8.25
N LYS A 28 -5.75 6.22 8.74
CA LYS A 28 -6.41 6.45 10.03
C LYS A 28 -7.80 5.84 10.05
N TRP A 29 -8.60 6.07 9.01
CA TRP A 29 -9.92 5.47 8.88
C TRP A 29 -9.85 3.93 8.87
N LEU A 30 -8.92 3.36 8.10
CA LEU A 30 -8.75 1.92 7.99
C LEU A 30 -8.42 1.28 9.35
N TYR A 31 -7.48 1.86 10.10
CA TYR A 31 -7.14 1.41 11.45
C TYR A 31 -8.36 1.35 12.36
N LYS A 32 -9.13 2.46 12.43
CA LYS A 32 -10.33 2.55 13.29
C LYS A 32 -11.37 1.51 12.88
N LYS A 33 -11.61 1.38 11.58
CA LYS A 33 -12.59 0.41 11.07
C LYS A 33 -12.16 -1.04 11.28
N GLN A 34 -10.87 -1.35 11.17
CA GLN A 34 -10.34 -2.66 11.52
C GLN A 34 -10.53 -2.95 13.02
N CYS A 35 -10.26 -1.99 13.91
CA CYS A 35 -10.51 -2.16 15.35
C CYS A 35 -11.98 -2.48 15.63
N GLU A 36 -12.92 -1.74 15.02
CA GLU A 36 -14.36 -1.97 15.21
C GLU A 36 -14.83 -3.35 14.71
N ILE A 37 -14.26 -3.83 13.59
CA ILE A 37 -14.55 -5.16 13.06
C ILE A 37 -13.99 -6.22 14.02
N VAL A 38 -12.72 -6.10 14.39
CA VAL A 38 -11.99 -7.08 15.19
C VAL A 38 -12.58 -7.20 16.59
N ARG A 39 -12.95 -6.10 17.25
CA ARG A 39 -13.60 -6.06 18.57
C ARG A 39 -14.92 -6.83 18.63
N ARG A 40 -15.59 -7.00 17.49
CA ARG A 40 -16.88 -7.71 17.37
C ARG A 40 -16.74 -9.15 16.88
N MET A 41 -15.53 -9.61 16.61
CA MET A 41 -15.29 -11.02 16.26
C MET A 41 -15.42 -11.92 17.48
N SER A 42 -15.98 -13.11 17.31
CA SER A 42 -16.06 -14.15 18.36
C SER A 42 -14.69 -14.69 18.80
N LEU A 43 -13.64 -14.37 18.06
CA LEU A 43 -12.25 -14.70 18.37
C LEU A 43 -11.52 -13.56 19.10
N PHE A 44 -12.14 -12.39 19.22
CA PHE A 44 -11.53 -11.27 19.93
C PHE A 44 -11.25 -11.63 21.37
N ARG A 45 -10.04 -11.33 21.84
CA ARG A 45 -9.69 -11.47 23.24
C ARG A 45 -9.03 -10.21 23.82
N GLY A 46 -8.96 -9.12 23.06
CA GLY A 46 -8.23 -7.91 23.44
C GLY A 46 -7.22 -7.50 22.37
N GLU A 47 -6.59 -6.35 22.60
CA GLU A 47 -5.64 -5.73 21.69
C GLU A 47 -4.20 -5.93 22.21
N LEU A 48 -3.28 -6.29 21.31
CA LEU A 48 -1.87 -6.48 21.65
C LEU A 48 -1.13 -5.14 21.56
N PRO A 49 -0.58 -4.58 22.66
CA PRO A 49 0.04 -3.25 22.62
C PRO A 49 1.16 -3.08 21.59
N LEU A 50 1.89 -4.15 21.27
CA LEU A 50 2.96 -4.13 20.25
C LEU A 50 2.46 -3.73 18.85
N GLY A 51 1.20 -4.06 18.53
CA GLY A 51 0.61 -3.85 17.21
C GLY A 51 -0.27 -2.60 17.10
N HIS A 52 -0.26 -1.72 18.10
CA HIS A 52 -1.18 -0.59 18.19
C HIS A 52 -0.47 0.72 18.60
N PRO A 53 -1.05 1.89 18.27
CA PRO A 53 -0.62 3.18 18.81
C PRO A 53 -0.69 3.19 20.34
N GLN A 54 0.26 3.90 20.95
CA GLN A 54 0.32 4.06 22.40
C GLN A 54 -0.53 5.26 22.84
N PHE A 55 -1.85 5.06 22.88
CA PHE A 55 -2.78 6.07 23.42
C PHE A 55 -2.58 6.28 24.93
N SER A 56 -2.99 7.44 25.44
CA SER A 56 -3.00 7.70 26.89
C SER A 56 -3.90 6.68 27.60
N PRO A 57 -3.51 6.17 28.79
CA PRO A 57 -4.35 5.26 29.57
C PRO A 57 -5.73 5.85 29.94
N GLU A 58 -5.83 7.17 30.02
CA GLU A 58 -7.05 7.92 30.31
C GLU A 58 -7.93 8.15 29.07
N SER A 59 -7.41 7.86 27.87
CA SER A 59 -8.13 8.02 26.62
C SER A 59 -9.26 6.99 26.48
N LYS A 60 -10.35 7.40 25.84
CA LYS A 60 -11.41 6.46 25.41
C LYS A 60 -10.95 5.51 24.29
N ALA A 61 -9.84 5.83 23.63
CA ALA A 61 -9.17 4.97 22.65
C ALA A 61 -8.12 4.04 23.27
N ALA A 62 -7.95 4.06 24.60
CA ALA A 62 -7.03 3.15 25.29
C ALA A 62 -7.34 1.68 24.97
N LEU A 63 -6.27 0.89 24.87
CA LEU A 63 -6.36 -0.49 24.39
C LEU A 63 -7.17 -1.38 25.34
N SER A 64 -8.12 -2.08 24.75
CA SER A 64 -9.04 -2.97 25.46
C SER A 64 -8.39 -4.33 25.75
N GLY A 65 -8.65 -4.86 26.96
CA GLY A 65 -8.25 -6.21 27.34
C GLY A 65 -6.78 -6.39 27.77
N THR A 66 -6.13 -5.29 28.14
CA THR A 66 -4.73 -5.23 28.61
C THR A 66 -4.57 -5.34 30.15
N GLU A 67 -5.69 -5.39 30.90
CA GLU A 67 -5.72 -5.16 32.36
C GLU A 67 -5.19 -6.32 33.24
N LYS A 68 -4.84 -7.50 32.68
CA LYS A 68 -4.29 -8.62 33.46
C LYS A 68 -2.99 -9.16 32.84
N PRO A 69 -1.98 -9.50 33.66
CA PRO A 69 -0.65 -9.91 33.19
C PRO A 69 -0.62 -11.23 32.39
N GLU A 70 -1.71 -11.99 32.36
CA GLU A 70 -1.80 -13.30 31.67
C GLU A 70 -2.45 -13.22 30.27
N GLY A 71 -2.76 -12.01 29.78
CA GLY A 71 -3.09 -11.75 28.38
C GLY A 71 -4.57 -11.96 28.02
N LEU A 72 -5.13 -10.93 27.37
CA LEU A 72 -6.33 -10.98 26.55
C LEU A 72 -7.65 -11.33 27.32
N ASN A 73 -8.25 -10.29 27.93
CA ASN A 73 -9.54 -10.34 28.61
C ASN A 73 -10.74 -10.52 27.65
N GLY A 74 -11.16 -11.76 27.41
CA GLY A 74 -12.56 -12.12 27.13
C GLY A 74 -13.22 -11.52 25.88
N LEU A 75 -14.40 -12.05 25.57
CA LEU A 75 -15.26 -11.54 24.51
C LEU A 75 -15.90 -10.22 24.95
N LEU A 76 -15.87 -9.20 24.09
CA LEU A 76 -16.70 -8.02 24.28
C LEU A 76 -18.17 -8.35 24.00
N SER A 77 -19.09 -7.58 24.58
CA SER A 77 -20.51 -7.70 24.26
C SER A 77 -20.73 -7.38 22.78
N ALA A 78 -21.72 -8.02 22.14
CA ALA A 78 -22.10 -7.71 20.77
C ALA A 78 -22.45 -6.22 20.57
N ASP A 79 -23.02 -5.59 21.59
CA ASP A 79 -23.43 -4.18 21.61
C ASP A 79 -22.32 -3.24 22.14
N VAL A 80 -21.05 -3.64 22.05
CA VAL A 80 -19.94 -2.76 22.44
C VAL A 80 -20.02 -1.45 21.64
N PRO A 81 -19.91 -0.27 22.29
CA PRO A 81 -19.90 1.00 21.60
C PRO A 81 -18.63 1.15 20.75
N ASP A 82 -18.74 1.96 19.70
CA ASP A 82 -17.61 2.38 18.89
C ASP A 82 -16.61 3.17 19.75
N ILE A 83 -15.32 3.05 19.41
CA ILE A 83 -14.24 3.79 20.05
C ILE A 83 -14.36 5.27 19.70
N GLU A 84 -14.26 6.12 20.72
CA GLU A 84 -14.16 7.56 20.56
C GLU A 84 -12.68 7.97 20.55
N TYR A 85 -12.27 8.71 19.52
CA TYR A 85 -10.92 9.23 19.37
C TYR A 85 -10.93 10.75 19.56
N SER A 86 -10.06 11.26 20.44
CA SER A 86 -9.83 12.71 20.59
C SER A 86 -8.84 13.22 19.54
N ALA A 87 -8.66 14.55 19.46
CA ALA A 87 -7.66 15.15 18.58
C ALA A 87 -6.22 14.71 18.95
N GLU A 88 -5.96 14.48 20.24
CA GLU A 88 -4.69 13.96 20.74
C GLU A 88 -4.47 12.51 20.27
N ASP A 89 -5.51 11.66 20.31
CA ASP A 89 -5.44 10.30 19.79
C ASP A 89 -5.18 10.27 18.27
N GLU A 90 -5.81 11.17 17.51
CA GLU A 90 -5.58 11.31 16.07
C GLU A 90 -4.12 11.63 15.75
N ALA A 91 -3.48 12.49 16.54
CA ALA A 91 -2.07 12.86 16.37
C ALA A 91 -1.12 11.70 16.72
N VAL A 92 -1.44 10.94 17.76
CA VAL A 92 -0.70 9.71 18.13
C VAL A 92 -0.83 8.66 17.03
N LEU A 93 -2.06 8.44 16.51
CA LEU A 93 -2.32 7.50 15.43
C LEU A 93 -1.57 7.90 14.15
N GLU A 94 -1.56 9.17 13.79
CA GLU A 94 -0.82 9.67 12.63
C GLU A 94 0.67 9.36 12.73
N THR A 95 1.28 9.70 13.87
CA THR A 95 2.71 9.48 14.11
C THR A 95 3.04 7.99 14.01
N TRP A 96 2.23 7.15 14.68
CA TRP A 96 2.41 5.71 14.63
C TRP A 96 2.28 5.13 13.21
N LEU A 97 1.32 5.61 12.41
CA LEU A 97 1.17 5.19 11.02
C LEU A 97 2.40 5.54 10.18
N CYS A 98 2.98 6.73 10.37
CA CYS A 98 4.21 7.15 9.70
C CYS A 98 5.42 6.26 10.06
N GLU A 99 5.43 5.65 11.24
CA GLU A 99 6.51 4.76 11.69
C GLU A 99 6.36 3.33 11.18
N ILE A 100 5.12 2.83 11.06
CA ILE A 100 4.85 1.41 10.82
C ILE A 100 4.43 1.06 9.40
N VAL A 101 3.89 2.02 8.63
CA VAL A 101 3.39 1.74 7.29
C VAL A 101 4.54 1.51 6.33
N GLY A 102 4.53 0.33 5.70
CA GLY A 102 5.49 -0.08 4.68
C GLY A 102 4.83 -0.38 3.34
N LEU A 103 5.66 -0.84 2.39
CA LEU A 103 5.21 -1.18 1.04
C LEU A 103 4.60 -2.60 1.01
N SER A 104 3.51 -2.77 0.28
CA SER A 104 2.89 -4.09 0.02
C SER A 104 3.52 -4.84 -1.18
N TRP A 105 4.75 -4.51 -1.56
CA TRP A 105 5.46 -5.10 -2.72
C TRP A 105 4.70 -4.99 -4.06
N HIS A 106 3.95 -3.90 -4.26
CA HIS A 106 3.22 -3.61 -5.49
C HIS A 106 3.76 -2.36 -6.25
N PRO A 107 5.08 -2.17 -6.44
CA PRO A 107 5.59 -1.03 -7.19
C PRO A 107 5.18 -1.12 -8.67
N LEU A 108 4.84 0.03 -9.26
CA LEU A 108 4.39 0.14 -10.65
C LEU A 108 4.61 1.55 -11.21
N GLY A 109 4.61 1.68 -12.53
CA GLY A 109 4.48 2.98 -13.20
C GLY A 109 5.77 3.81 -13.42
N SER A 110 6.96 3.28 -13.15
CA SER A 110 8.25 3.97 -13.37
C SER A 110 8.58 4.21 -14.85
N CYS A 111 8.00 3.44 -15.76
CA CYS A 111 8.14 3.57 -17.22
C CYS A 111 6.77 3.70 -17.90
N LYS A 112 5.93 4.59 -17.35
CA LYS A 112 4.53 4.84 -17.72
C LYS A 112 4.22 4.74 -19.21
N MET A 113 3.26 3.88 -19.56
CA MET A 113 2.62 3.83 -20.88
C MET A 113 1.66 5.02 -21.04
N ALA A 114 2.10 6.06 -21.74
CA ALA A 114 1.31 7.26 -21.98
C ALA A 114 1.82 8.01 -23.20
N ARG A 115 1.11 9.06 -23.60
CA ARG A 115 1.64 10.04 -24.56
C ARG A 115 2.90 10.69 -24.00
N ARG A 116 3.89 10.97 -24.85
CA ARG A 116 5.16 11.55 -24.44
C ARG A 116 4.99 12.91 -23.75
N GLU A 117 4.02 13.71 -24.19
CA GLU A 117 3.67 15.02 -23.59
C GLU A 117 3.07 14.88 -22.19
N LYS A 118 2.65 13.66 -21.81
CA LYS A 118 2.13 13.30 -20.48
C LYS A 118 3.13 12.46 -19.69
N MET A 119 4.43 12.70 -19.88
CA MET A 119 5.52 11.98 -19.22
C MET A 119 5.55 10.47 -19.54
N GLY A 120 5.04 10.07 -20.71
CA GLY A 120 5.09 8.68 -21.15
C GLY A 120 6.52 8.26 -21.54
N VAL A 121 6.90 7.04 -21.14
CA VAL A 121 8.19 6.40 -21.48
C VAL A 121 8.01 5.39 -22.62
N VAL A 122 6.87 4.70 -22.66
CA VAL A 122 6.50 3.79 -23.74
C VAL A 122 5.18 4.20 -24.40
N ASP A 123 5.03 3.87 -25.68
CA ASP A 123 3.78 4.03 -26.42
C ASP A 123 2.80 2.85 -26.20
N ALA A 124 1.66 2.86 -26.89
CA ALA A 124 0.63 1.83 -26.77
C ALA A 124 1.05 0.43 -27.26
N SER A 125 2.17 0.33 -28.00
CA SER A 125 2.80 -0.93 -28.40
C SER A 125 3.91 -1.37 -27.43
N SER A 126 3.99 -0.70 -26.27
CA SER A 126 5.04 -0.85 -25.26
C SER A 126 6.45 -0.52 -25.77
N SER A 127 6.57 0.18 -26.91
CA SER A 127 7.86 0.56 -27.48
C SER A 127 8.42 1.80 -26.78
N VAL A 128 9.70 1.77 -26.43
CA VAL A 128 10.36 2.90 -25.75
C VAL A 128 10.58 4.05 -26.74
N TYR A 129 10.07 5.24 -26.40
CA TYR A 129 10.18 6.41 -27.27
C TYR A 129 11.65 6.74 -27.60
N GLY A 130 11.92 7.05 -28.87
CA GLY A 130 13.26 7.44 -29.34
C GLY A 130 14.23 6.28 -29.53
N THR A 131 13.75 5.03 -29.47
CA THR A 131 14.55 3.83 -29.69
C THR A 131 13.90 2.94 -30.75
N GLU A 132 14.65 1.98 -31.27
CA GLU A 132 14.15 0.92 -32.14
C GLU A 132 14.31 -0.44 -31.46
N ARG A 133 13.37 -1.35 -31.70
CA ARG A 133 13.45 -2.76 -31.28
C ARG A 133 13.65 -2.94 -29.76
N LEU A 134 13.15 -2.01 -28.95
CA LEU A 134 13.17 -2.08 -27.49
C LEU A 134 11.77 -1.84 -26.93
N LYS A 135 11.32 -2.76 -26.07
CA LYS A 135 10.01 -2.72 -25.40
C LYS A 135 10.16 -2.96 -23.91
N LEU A 136 9.28 -2.38 -23.12
CA LEU A 136 9.14 -2.66 -21.68
C LEU A 136 7.77 -3.27 -21.41
N MET A 137 7.73 -4.41 -20.74
CA MET A 137 6.54 -5.25 -20.64
C MET A 137 6.41 -5.87 -19.23
N ASP A 138 6.47 -5.01 -18.21
CA ASP A 138 6.24 -5.35 -16.81
C ASP A 138 5.42 -4.26 -16.09
N LEU A 139 5.28 -4.34 -14.76
CA LEU A 139 4.50 -3.37 -13.99
C LEU A 139 4.99 -1.91 -14.09
N SER A 140 6.22 -1.66 -14.56
CA SER A 140 6.73 -0.30 -14.79
C SER A 140 5.88 0.48 -15.78
N ILE A 141 5.21 -0.18 -16.74
CA ILE A 141 4.44 0.51 -17.78
C ILE A 141 3.03 0.92 -17.34
N VAL A 142 2.57 0.43 -16.20
CA VAL A 142 1.19 0.63 -15.74
C VAL A 142 0.91 2.13 -15.53
N PRO A 143 -0.10 2.73 -16.21
CA PRO A 143 -0.27 4.18 -16.21
C PRO A 143 -0.92 4.78 -14.96
N GLY A 144 -1.58 3.96 -14.16
CA GLY A 144 -2.23 4.34 -12.92
C GLY A 144 -2.44 3.13 -12.01
N ALA A 145 -2.66 3.36 -10.71
CA ALA A 145 -2.75 2.29 -9.73
C ALA A 145 -3.80 1.22 -10.12
N ALA A 146 -3.38 -0.04 -10.12
CA ALA A 146 -4.30 -1.17 -10.25
C ALA A 146 -4.91 -1.48 -8.87
N SER A 147 -6.21 -1.75 -8.82
CA SER A 147 -6.86 -2.17 -7.58
C SER A 147 -6.59 -3.66 -7.33
N GLY A 148 -6.13 -3.99 -6.12
CA GLY A 148 -5.80 -5.37 -5.71
C GLY A 148 -4.33 -5.75 -5.86
N ASN A 149 -4.02 -7.01 -5.56
CA ASN A 149 -2.65 -7.53 -5.66
C ASN A 149 -2.18 -7.58 -7.13
N THR A 150 -0.96 -7.09 -7.38
CA THR A 150 -0.50 -6.81 -8.75
C THR A 150 0.06 -8.01 -9.51
N MET A 151 0.08 -9.21 -8.91
CA MET A 151 0.51 -10.43 -9.57
C MET A 151 -0.30 -10.69 -10.85
N ASN A 152 -1.63 -10.64 -10.76
CA ASN A 152 -2.50 -10.85 -11.92
C ASN A 152 -2.26 -9.79 -13.00
N THR A 153 -2.06 -8.54 -12.60
CA THR A 153 -1.72 -7.45 -13.53
C THR A 153 -0.41 -7.75 -14.27
N ALA A 154 0.63 -8.21 -13.57
CA ALA A 154 1.90 -8.57 -14.18
C ALA A 154 1.74 -9.75 -15.17
N CYS A 155 0.99 -10.79 -14.81
CA CYS A 155 0.72 -11.90 -15.71
C CYS A 155 -0.02 -11.46 -16.98
N VAL A 156 -1.06 -10.63 -16.85
CA VAL A 156 -1.82 -10.13 -18.01
C VAL A 156 -0.96 -9.25 -18.92
N ILE A 157 -0.05 -8.45 -18.36
CA ILE A 157 0.94 -7.70 -19.15
C ILE A 157 1.84 -8.67 -19.93
N GLY A 158 2.31 -9.74 -19.29
CA GLY A 158 3.11 -10.79 -19.93
C GLY A 158 2.38 -11.50 -21.07
N GLU A 159 1.11 -11.87 -20.87
CA GLU A 159 0.28 -12.47 -21.93
C GLU A 159 0.11 -11.51 -23.11
N LYS A 160 -0.18 -10.24 -22.83
CA LYS A 160 -0.34 -9.23 -23.88
C LYS A 160 0.99 -8.94 -24.60
N ALA A 161 2.10 -9.01 -23.89
CA ALA A 161 3.44 -8.85 -24.44
C ALA A 161 3.75 -9.91 -25.49
N VAL A 162 3.46 -11.18 -25.17
CA VAL A 162 3.66 -12.29 -26.11
C VAL A 162 2.82 -12.09 -27.38
N ASP A 163 1.53 -11.78 -27.22
CA ASP A 163 0.62 -11.51 -28.35
C ASP A 163 1.15 -10.38 -29.27
N MET A 164 1.56 -9.25 -28.69
CA MET A 164 2.12 -8.12 -29.46
C MET A 164 3.40 -8.50 -30.20
N VAL A 165 4.35 -9.17 -29.53
CA VAL A 165 5.64 -9.51 -30.12
C VAL A 165 5.48 -10.55 -31.22
N LEU A 166 4.63 -11.56 -31.05
CA LEU A 166 4.40 -12.58 -32.07
C LEU A 166 3.78 -11.99 -33.33
N HIS A 167 2.81 -11.08 -33.19
CA HIS A 167 2.21 -10.37 -34.33
C HIS A 167 3.21 -9.46 -35.06
N GLU A 168 4.04 -8.71 -34.33
CA GLU A 168 5.06 -7.85 -34.94
C GLU A 168 6.13 -8.65 -35.70
N LEU A 169 6.46 -9.85 -35.21
CA LEU A 169 7.41 -10.75 -35.87
C LEU A 169 6.77 -11.59 -36.99
N GLY A 170 5.46 -11.48 -37.21
CA GLY A 170 4.72 -12.26 -38.20
C GLY A 170 4.74 -13.77 -37.91
N VAL A 171 4.85 -14.16 -36.64
CA VAL A 171 4.76 -15.56 -36.21
C VAL A 171 3.31 -16.04 -36.19
N VAL A 172 2.38 -15.12 -35.94
CA VAL A 172 0.91 -15.33 -35.94
C VAL A 172 0.19 -14.19 -36.65
#